data_AF-A0A524MFJ3-F1
#
_entry.id   AF-A0A524MFJ3-F1
#
_cell.length_a   1.000
_cell.length_b   1.000
_cell.length_c   1.000
_cell.angle_alpha   90.00
_cell.angle_beta   90.00
_cell.angle_gamma   90.00
#
_symmetry.space_group_name_H-M   'P 1'
#
loop_
_entity.id
_entity.type
_entity.pdbx_description
1 polymer ?
#
loop_
_entity_poly.entity_id
_entity_poly.type
_entity_poly.pdbx_seq_one_letter_code
_entity_poly.pdbx_strand_id
1 'polypeptide(L)' 'RVDHGPIIIQAAVRVLPDDTNETLATRVLQQEHRIYPEAVRLFMEGRLKLSGSHVEVSNMASGSSVLYSSELHE' A
#
# COMPACT_ATOMS: atom_id res chain seq x y z
N ARG A 1 -18.27 5.64 8.05
CA ARG A 1 -17.29 5.12 9.02
C ARG A 1 -15.92 5.63 8.55
N VAL A 2 -15.14 6.27 9.41
CA VAL A 2 -13.84 6.88 9.05
C VAL A 2 -12.83 5.76 8.73
N ASP A 3 -12.03 5.89 7.68
CA ASP A 3 -11.02 4.91 7.25
C ASP A 3 -11.55 3.54 6.79
N HIS A 4 -12.71 3.54 6.11
CA HIS A 4 -13.31 2.31 5.55
C HIS A 4 -13.67 2.43 4.07
N GLY A 5 -12.96 3.27 3.35
CA GLY A 5 -13.02 3.27 1.89
C GLY A 5 -12.45 1.96 1.31
N PRO A 6 -12.84 1.59 0.08
CA PRO A 6 -12.20 0.54 -0.69
C PRO A 6 -10.69 0.78 -0.80
N ILE A 7 -9.90 -0.28 -0.56
CA ILE A 7 -8.44 -0.22 -0.55
C ILE A 7 -7.92 -0.12 -1.99
N ILE A 8 -6.98 0.80 -2.25
CA ILE A 8 -6.27 0.92 -3.53
C ILE A 8 -4.91 0.22 -3.48
N ILE A 9 -4.08 0.54 -2.48
CA ILE A 9 -2.73 -0.02 -2.27
C ILE A 9 -2.51 -0.25 -0.78
N GLN A 10 -1.76 -1.31 -0.44
CA GLN A 10 -1.25 -1.55 0.91
C GLN A 10 0.24 -1.88 0.88
N ALA A 11 0.94 -1.50 1.93
CA ALA A 11 2.28 -1.95 2.23
C ALA A 11 2.31 -2.57 3.63
N ALA A 12 3.15 -3.57 3.79
CA ALA A 12 3.39 -4.21 5.09
C ALA A 12 4.78 -3.82 5.60
N VAL A 13 4.88 -3.55 6.90
CA VAL A 13 6.16 -3.39 7.60
C VAL A 13 6.33 -4.55 8.58
N ARG A 14 7.55 -5.10 8.66
CA ARG A 14 7.89 -6.12 9.68
C ARG A 14 7.88 -5.44 11.06
N VAL A 15 7.38 -6.10 12.09
CA VAL A 15 7.63 -5.68 13.48
C VAL A 15 8.81 -6.50 14.01
N LEU A 16 9.76 -5.84 14.66
CA LEU A 16 10.99 -6.39 15.21
C LEU A 16 10.90 -6.44 16.75
N PRO A 17 11.61 -7.37 17.41
CA PRO A 17 11.56 -7.50 18.88
C PRO A 17 11.90 -6.22 19.64
N ASP A 18 12.82 -5.41 19.11
CA ASP A 18 13.32 -4.20 19.76
C ASP A 18 12.65 -2.91 19.24
N ASP A 19 11.52 -3.01 18.54
CA ASP A 19 10.80 -1.83 18.09
C ASP A 19 10.27 -1.00 19.26
N THR A 20 10.45 0.31 19.14
CA THR A 20 9.65 1.28 19.87
C THR A 20 8.51 1.79 18.99
N ASN A 21 7.57 2.51 19.59
CA ASN A 21 6.50 3.18 18.82
C ASN A 21 7.10 4.10 17.74
N GLU A 22 8.21 4.78 18.05
CA GLU A 22 8.90 5.71 17.17
C GLU A 22 9.59 4.99 16.00
N THR A 23 10.27 3.86 16.25
CA THR A 23 10.96 3.10 15.19
C THR A 23 9.97 2.42 14.25
N LEU A 24 8.86 1.91 14.79
CA LEU A 24 7.79 1.34 13.99
C LEU A 24 7.07 2.42 13.17
N ALA A 25 6.69 3.55 13.79
CA ALA A 25 6.04 4.66 13.10
C ALA A 25 6.91 5.23 11.97
N THR A 26 8.22 5.33 12.18
CA THR A 26 9.17 5.77 11.15
C THR A 26 9.15 4.84 9.93
N ARG A 27 9.10 3.52 10.15
CA ARG A 27 9.02 2.56 9.05
C ARG A 27 7.66 2.57 8.36
N VAL A 28 6.56 2.77 9.09
CA VAL A 28 5.23 2.98 8.51
C VAL A 28 5.24 4.22 7.61
N LEU A 29 5.75 5.36 8.10
CA LEU A 29 5.80 6.62 7.36
C LEU A 29 6.63 6.50 6.07
N GLN A 30 7.72 5.74 6.10
CA GLN A 30 8.51 5.43 4.89
C GLN A 30 7.67 4.69 3.83
N GLN A 31 6.81 3.74 4.24
CA GLN A 31 5.92 3.06 3.30
C GLN A 31 4.79 3.97 2.83
N GLU A 32 4.23 4.82 3.70
CA GLU A 32 3.22 5.83 3.31
C GLU A 32 3.75 6.75 2.21
N HIS A 33 4.98 7.26 2.35
CA HIS A 33 5.64 8.08 1.33
C HIS A 33 5.87 7.34 0.00
N ARG A 34 5.91 6.00 0.00
CA ARG A 34 6.02 5.19 -1.22
C ARG A 34 4.66 4.93 -1.86
N ILE A 35 3.69 4.44 -1.10
CA ILE A 35 2.43 3.96 -1.66
C ILE A 35 1.39 5.05 -1.89
N TYR A 36 1.44 6.16 -1.13
CA TYR A 36 0.47 7.24 -1.29
C TYR A 36 0.60 7.95 -2.65
N PRO A 37 1.81 8.37 -3.10
CA PRO A 37 1.95 8.95 -4.44
C PRO A 37 1.61 7.97 -5.57
N GLU A 38 1.89 6.68 -5.39
CA GLU A 38 1.54 5.63 -6.37
C GLU A 38 0.02 5.47 -6.49
N ALA A 39 -0.72 5.47 -5.37
CA ALA A 39 -2.18 5.43 -5.39
C ALA A 39 -2.77 6.66 -6.12
N VAL A 40 -2.21 7.85 -5.85
CA VAL A 40 -2.58 9.09 -6.57
C VAL A 40 -2.28 8.96 -8.07
N ARG A 41 -1.13 8.40 -8.44
CA ARG A 41 -0.77 8.16 -9.84
C ARG A 41 -1.76 7.24 -10.54
N LEU A 42 -2.11 6.09 -9.95
CA LEU A 42 -3.09 5.16 -10.52
C LEU A 42 -4.46 5.84 -10.73
N PHE A 43 -4.86 6.71 -9.81
CA PHE A 43 -6.08 7.50 -9.92
C PHE A 43 -6.00 8.51 -11.07
N MET A 44 -4.91 9.26 -11.17
CA MET A 44 -4.67 10.25 -12.24
C MET A 44 -4.54 9.62 -13.63
N GLU A 45 -4.02 8.40 -13.71
CA GLU A 45 -3.94 7.62 -14.95
C GLU A 45 -5.29 7.00 -15.35
N GLY A 46 -6.36 7.17 -14.56
CA GLY A 46 -7.67 6.58 -14.83
C GLY A 46 -7.68 5.05 -14.75
N ARG A 47 -6.77 4.46 -13.98
CA ARG A 47 -6.57 3.00 -13.92
C ARG A 47 -7.38 2.30 -12.84
N LEU A 48 -8.06 3.06 -11.98
CA LEU A 48 -8.86 2.54 -10.88
C LEU A 48 -10.34 2.44 -11.27
N LYS A 49 -10.92 1.27 -11.09
CA LYS A 49 -12.36 1.04 -11.26
C LYS A 49 -12.94 0.52 -9.95
N LEU A 50 -13.98 1.18 -9.46
CA LEU A 50 -14.69 0.74 -8.27
C LEU A 50 -15.74 -0.32 -8.62
N SER A 51 -15.68 -1.47 -7.95
CA SER A 51 -16.61 -2.60 -8.09
C SER A 51 -17.16 -2.96 -6.70
N GLY A 52 -18.29 -2.35 -6.35
CA GLY A 52 -18.85 -2.45 -5.00
C GLY A 52 -17.89 -1.88 -3.94
N SER A 53 -17.36 -2.75 -3.07
CA SER A 53 -16.39 -2.40 -2.03
C SER A 53 -14.92 -2.70 -2.42
N HIS A 54 -14.66 -3.05 -3.68
CA HIS A 54 -13.33 -3.45 -4.17
C HIS A 54 -12.87 -2.52 -5.28
N VAL A 55 -11.55 -2.27 -5.34
CA VAL A 55 -10.92 -1.51 -6.42
C VAL A 55 -10.23 -2.48 -7.37
N GLU A 56 -10.60 -2.42 -8.65
CA GLU A 56 -9.91 -3.09 -9.74
C GLU A 56 -8.87 -2.15 -10.33
N VAL A 57 -7.62 -2.61 -10.48
CA VAL A 57 -6.54 -1.83 -11.08
C VAL A 57 -6.25 -2.37 -12.48
N SER A 58 -6.34 -1.50 -13.47
CA SER A 58 -6.15 -1.87 -14.88
C SER A 58 -4.67 -2.05 -15.24
N ASN A 59 -4.36 -3.04 -16.08
CA ASN A 59 -3.02 -3.34 -16.59
C ASN A 59 -1.98 -3.52 -15.47
N MET A 60 -2.31 -4.34 -14.46
CA MET A 60 -1.31 -4.81 -13.51
C MET A 60 -0.46 -5.89 -14.20
N ALA A 61 0.86 -5.72 -14.22
CA ALA A 61 1.76 -6.79 -14.65
C ALA A 61 1.47 -8.03 -13.79
N SER A 62 1.27 -9.18 -14.44
CA SER A 62 0.74 -10.44 -13.85
C SER A 62 1.57 -11.08 -12.71
N GLY A 63 2.55 -10.37 -12.14
CA GLY A 63 3.40 -10.84 -11.04
C GLY A 63 3.47 -9.89 -9.83
N SER A 64 2.78 -8.74 -9.86
CA SER A 64 2.74 -7.82 -8.71
C SER A 64 1.42 -7.99 -7.97
N SER A 65 1.28 -9.05 -7.18
CA SER A 65 0.27 -9.03 -6.12
C SER A 65 0.57 -7.81 -5.26
N VAL A 66 -0.45 -6.97 -5.05
CA VAL A 66 -0.35 -5.72 -4.28
C VAL A 66 -0.18 -6.06 -2.80
N LEU A 67 1.00 -6.55 -2.49
CA LEU A 67 1.64 -6.58 -1.18
C LEU A 67 3.08 -6.18 -1.50
N TYR A 68 3.34 -4.87 -1.64
CA TYR A 68 4.73 -4.41 -1.68
C TYR A 68 5.30 -4.66 -0.28
N SER A 69 5.97 -5.80 -0.13
CA SER A 69 6.93 -6.06 0.93
C SER A 69 8.27 -6.32 0.26
N SER A 70 8.91 -5.25 -0.21
CA SER A 70 10.22 -5.35 -0.87
C SER A 70 11.39 -5.48 0.14
N GLU A 71 11.11 -5.57 1.44
CA GLU A 71 12.14 -5.62 2.50
C GLU A 71 12.05 -6.88 3.38
N LEU A 72 11.40 -7.95 2.88
CA LEU A 72 11.55 -9.31 3.40
C LEU A 72 12.58 -10.08 2.57
N HIS A 73 13.81 -9.55 2.46
CA HIS A 73 14.96 -10.40 2.15
C HIS A 73 15.61 -10.78 3.49
N GLU A 74 15.87 -12.09 3.62
CA GLU A 74 16.35 -12.88 4.77
C GLU A 74 17.03 -12.11 5.91
#